data_AF-A0A966WAY5-F1
#
_entry.id   AF-A0A966WAY5-F1
#
_cell.length_a   1.000
_cell.length_b   1.000
_cell.length_c   1.000
_cell.angle_alpha   90.00
_cell.angle_beta   90.00
_cell.angle_gamma   90.00
#
_symmetry.space_group_name_H-M   'P 1'
#
loop_
_entity.id
_entity.type
_entity.pdbx_description
1 polymer ?
#
loop_
_entity_poly.entity_id
_entity_poly.type
_entity_poly.pdbx_seq_one_letter_code
_entity_poly.pdbx_strand_id
1 'polypeptide(L)' 'MRLQTESMVTEQGVDVRAKSLTPNVCTLTRGKPVTTVRFVARGTCSLQFVAKGDAVFKRLEERVTYTVS' A
#
# COMPACT_ATOMS: atom_id res chain seq x y z
N MET A 1 4.75 -9.44 4.62
CA MET A 1 5.49 -8.17 4.55
C MET A 1 4.85 -7.15 5.49
N ARG A 2 5.64 -6.30 6.15
CA ARG A 2 5.14 -5.25 7.05
C ARG A 2 5.44 -3.89 6.45
N LEU A 3 4.43 -3.05 6.30
CA LEU A 3 4.56 -1.66 5.88
C LEU A 3 4.41 -0.78 7.12
N GLN A 4 5.40 0.03 7.43
CA GLN A 4 5.31 0.99 8.53
C GLN A 4 4.36 2.12 8.12
N THR A 5 3.13 2.10 8.65
CA THR A 5 2.08 3.08 8.30
C THR A 5 2.53 4.51 8.63
N GLU A 6 3.37 4.68 9.66
CA GLU A 6 3.93 5.98 10.05
C GLU A 6 4.97 6.52 9.06
N SER A 7 5.62 5.65 8.29
CA SER A 7 6.52 6.05 7.20
C SER A 7 5.78 6.25 5.88
N MET A 8 4.49 5.92 5.83
CA MET A 8 3.63 6.05 4.65
C MET A 8 2.94 7.42 4.65
N VAL A 9 3.74 8.48 4.66
CA VAL A 9 3.29 9.87 4.59
C VAL A 9 3.99 10.55 3.43
N THR A 10 3.31 11.46 2.72
CA THR A 10 4.00 12.32 1.76
C THR A 10 4.79 13.41 2.48
N GLU A 11 5.69 14.10 1.78
CA GLU A 11 6.44 15.25 2.34
C GLU A 11 5.52 16.36 2.89
N GLN A 12 4.29 16.43 2.38
CA GLN A 12 3.25 17.36 2.79
C GLN A 12 2.44 16.85 4.00
N GLY A 13 2.78 15.69 4.56
CA GLY A 13 2.11 15.10 5.73
C GLY A 13 0.80 14.36 5.41
N VAL A 14 0.56 13.97 4.15
CA VAL A 14 -0.67 13.25 3.77
C VAL A 14 -0.50 11.75 3.95
N ASP A 15 -1.43 11.13 4.69
CA ASP A 15 -1.54 9.68 4.85
C ASP A 15 -1.62 8.96 3.50
N VAL A 16 -0.62 8.12 3.21
CA VAL A 16 -0.64 7.19 2.06
C VAL A 16 -1.33 5.90 2.47
N ARG A 17 -2.27 5.42 1.65
CA ARG A 17 -3.00 4.17 1.86
C ARG A 17 -2.56 3.10 0.88
N ALA A 18 -2.29 1.90 1.36
CA ALA A 18 -2.04 0.74 0.51
C ALA A 18 -3.30 -0.12 0.32
N LYS A 19 -3.45 -0.70 -0.87
CA LYS A 19 -4.45 -1.73 -1.18
C LYS A 19 -3.85 -2.80 -2.09
N SER A 20 -4.38 -4.01 -2.03
CA SER A 20 -4.03 -5.08 -2.98
C SER A 20 -4.89 -4.97 -4.23
N LEU A 21 -4.25 -5.10 -5.40
CA LEU A 21 -4.91 -5.30 -6.68
C LEU A 21 -5.01 -6.79 -7.03
N THR A 22 -4.29 -7.67 -6.34
CA THR A 22 -4.36 -9.13 -6.50
C THR A 22 -4.70 -9.81 -5.18
N PRO A 23 -5.96 -9.66 -4.68
CA PRO A 23 -6.38 -10.19 -3.38
C PRO A 23 -6.24 -11.72 -3.26
N ASN A 24 -6.28 -12.43 -4.38
CA ASN A 24 -6.05 -13.88 -4.44
C ASN A 24 -4.59 -14.29 -4.19
N VAL A 25 -3.63 -13.36 -4.28
CA VAL A 25 -2.20 -13.59 -4.02
C VAL A 25 -1.78 -12.94 -2.71
N CYS A 26 -2.26 -11.72 -2.43
CA CYS A 26 -1.94 -11.00 -1.21
C CYS A 26 -3.09 -10.15 -0.70
N THR A 27 -3.30 -10.18 0.62
CA THR A 27 -4.31 -9.38 1.34
C THR A 27 -3.62 -8.38 2.27
N LEU A 28 -4.28 -7.25 2.54
CA LEU A 28 -3.77 -6.25 3.48
C LEU A 28 -4.71 -6.11 4.67
N THR A 29 -4.11 -5.95 5.83
CA THR A 29 -4.79 -5.53 7.06
C THR A 29 -4.13 -4.25 7.53
N ARG A 30 -4.86 -3.14 7.43
CA ARG A 30 -4.38 -1.84 7.91
C ARG A 30 -4.35 -1.87 9.44
N GLY A 31 -3.21 -1.51 10.01
CA GLY A 31 -3.04 -1.29 11.42
C GLY A 31 -2.26 -0.01 11.70
N LYS A 32 -2.27 0.41 12.96
CA LYS A 32 -1.39 1.45 13.49
C LYS A 32 -0.52 0.79 14.58
N PRO A 33 0.82 0.83 14.48
CA PRO A 33 1.63 1.61 13.53
C PRO A 33 1.93 0.89 12.19
N VAL A 34 1.49 -0.35 12.00
CA VAL A 34 1.90 -1.19 10.85
C VAL A 34 0.69 -1.68 10.05
N THR A 35 0.78 -1.58 8.73
CA THR A 35 -0.08 -2.29 7.78
C THR A 35 0.57 -3.63 7.42
N THR A 36 -0.14 -4.72 7.66
CA THR A 36 0.36 -6.08 7.40
C THR A 36 -0.11 -6.55 6.03
N VAL A 37 0.83 -6.98 5.19
CA VAL A 37 0.56 -7.64 3.92
C VAL A 37 0.78 -9.13 4.10
N ARG A 38 -0.29 -9.90 3.93
CA ARG A 38 -0.30 -11.36 4.03
C ARG A 38 -0.35 -11.97 2.64
N PHE A 39 0.66 -12.75 2.30
CA PHE A 39 0.68 -13.55 1.08
C PHE A 39 -0.14 -14.82 1.32
N VAL A 40 -1.08 -15.09 0.42
CA VAL A 40 -2.05 -16.19 0.56
C VAL A 40 -1.89 -17.24 -0.54
N ALA A 41 -1.25 -16.90 -1.65
CA ALA A 41 -0.89 -17.82 -2.72
C ALA A 41 0.43 -17.39 -3.38
N ARG A 42 1.05 -18.32 -4.13
CA ARG A 42 2.15 -18.02 -5.04
C ARG A 42 1.65 -17.22 -6.24
N GLY A 43 2.48 -16.35 -6.79
CA GLY A 43 2.15 -15.49 -7.93
C GLY A 43 2.53 -14.02 -7.70
N THR A 44 2.01 -13.13 -8.53
CA THR A 44 2.33 -11.69 -8.46
C THR A 44 1.39 -10.96 -7.50
N CYS A 45 1.93 -10.45 -6.41
CA CYS A 45 1.26 -9.51 -5.52
C CYS A 45 1.41 -8.09 -6.07
N SER A 46 0.32 -7.47 -6.47
CA SER A 46 0.30 -6.08 -6.94
C SER A 46 -0.34 -5.20 -5.89
N LEU A 47 0.41 -4.22 -5.38
CA LEU A 47 -0.05 -3.26 -4.39
C LEU A 47 -0.21 -1.89 -5.05
N GLN A 48 -1.26 -1.17 -4.68
CA GLN A 48 -1.42 0.23 -5.03
C GLN A 48 -1.35 1.10 -3.78
N PHE A 49 -0.48 2.09 -3.81
CA PHE A 49 -0.33 3.15 -2.83
C PHE A 49 -1.05 4.39 -3.33
N VAL A 50 -1.85 5.02 -2.47
CA VAL A 50 -2.66 6.19 -2.82
C VAL A 50 -2.52 7.25 -1.73
N ALA A 51 -2.02 8.42 -2.10
CA ALA A 51 -2.16 9.63 -1.31
C ALA A 51 -3.31 10.45 -1.91
N LYS A 52 -4.21 10.96 -1.06
CA LYS A 52 -5.27 11.85 -1.55
C LYS A 52 -4.62 13.17 -2.00
N GLY A 53 -5.11 13.71 -3.11
CA GLY A 53 -4.81 15.10 -3.47
C GLY A 53 -5.71 16.07 -2.69
N ASP A 54 -5.35 17.34 -2.72
CA ASP A 54 -6.12 18.45 -2.19
C ASP A 54 -6.20 19.60 -3.22
N ALA A 55 -6.49 20.82 -2.78
CA ALA A 55 -6.59 21.98 -3.66
C ALA A 55 -5.23 22.42 -4.26
N VAL A 56 -4.12 22.03 -3.64
CA VAL A 56 -2.75 22.44 -4.00
C VAL A 56 -2.00 21.29 -4.68
N PHE A 57 -2.15 20.07 -4.18
CA PHE A 57 -1.41 18.89 -4.63
C PHE A 57 -2.31 17.90 -5.36
N LYS A 58 -1.81 17.38 -6.48
CA LYS A 58 -2.48 16.32 -7.23
C LYS A 58 -2.45 15.01 -6.44
N ARG A 59 -3.45 14.17 -6.67
CA ARG A 59 -3.50 12.80 -6.12
C ARG A 59 -2.27 12.01 -6.59
N LEU A 60 -1.61 11.35 -5.65
CA LEU A 60 -0.54 10.39 -5.95
C LEU A 60 -1.10 8.98 -6.01
N GLU A 61 -0.74 8.25 -7.05
CA GLU A 61 -0.97 6.82 -7.17
C GLU A 61 0.31 6.13 -7.61
N GLU A 62 0.76 5.16 -6.83
CA GLU A 62 1.94 4.36 -7.15
C GLU A 62 1.60 2.88 -7.08
N ARG A 63 2.22 2.07 -7.94
CA ARG A 63 2.02 0.62 -7.95
C ARG A 63 3.35 -0.08 -7.74
N VAL A 64 3.34 -1.04 -6.84
CA VAL A 64 4.49 -1.90 -6.55
C VAL A 64 4.08 -3.34 -6.76
N THR A 65 4.88 -4.08 -7.50
CA THR A 65 4.69 -5.52 -7.72
C THR A 65 5.73 -6.30 -6.95
N TYR A 66 5.29 -7.42 -6.37
CA TYR A 66 6.14 -8.33 -5.63
C TYR A 66 5.83 -9.77 -6.06
N THR A 67 6.85 -10.51 -6.46
CA THR A 67 6.72 -11.92 -6.83
C THR A 67 6.76 -12.78 -5.57
N VAL A 68 5.69 -13.52 -5.33
CA VAL A 68 5.58 -14.52 -4.26
C VAL A 68 5.92 -15.89 -4.85
N SER A 69 7.09 -16.40 -4.53
CA SER A 69 7.58 -17.74 -4.91
C SER A 69 7.59 -18.70 -3.73
#